data_AF-A0A3P6SXK0-F1
#
_entry.id   AF-A0A3P6SXK0-F1
#
_cell.length_a   1.000
_cell.length_b   1.000
_cell.length_c   1.000
_cell.angle_alpha   90.00
_cell.angle_beta   90.00
_cell.angle_gamma   90.00
#
_symmetry.space_group_name_H-M   'P 1'
#
loop_
_entity.id
_entity.type
_entity.pdbx_description
1 polymer ?
#
loop_
_entity_poly.entity_id
_entity_poly.type
_entity_poly.pdbx_seq_one_letter_code
_entity_poly.pdbx_strand_id
1 'polypeptide(L)'
;MVQVLLKHSLLIIPTIKESEQCLIPWAFVHNNQLYYIRNPRTLPHEVINVTAPLYTEGILYGFAGFLYEEEILGTSKTYWWSPDSSKLAFTAIDERNVSKTKLFFYEVEGKLDGEVKDHSYPKRREYGLAAPSEVAGGVVAAVAVTPSSV
;
A
#
# COMPACT_ATOMS: atom_id res chain seq x y z
N MET A 1 28.64 -16.63 -12.29
CA MET A 1 28.19 -16.43 -13.68
C MET A 1 26.79 -17.03 -13.75
N VAL A 2 25.74 -16.26 -13.48
CA VAL A 2 24.90 -15.62 -14.51
C VAL A 2 24.47 -14.23 -14.01
N GLN A 3 24.79 -13.18 -14.77
CA GLN A 3 24.13 -11.88 -14.65
C GLN A 3 22.82 -11.95 -15.41
N VAL A 4 21.69 -11.72 -14.73
CA VAL A 4 20.43 -11.38 -15.40
C VAL A 4 20.32 -9.86 -15.37
N LEU A 5 20.58 -9.28 -16.54
CA LEU A 5 20.49 -7.85 -16.80
C LEU A 5 19.03 -7.50 -17.09
N LEU A 6 18.27 -7.07 -16.09
CA LEU A 6 16.96 -6.44 -16.30
C LEU A 6 17.11 -4.92 -16.17
N LYS A 7 17.45 -4.29 -17.30
CA LYS A 7 17.21 -2.86 -17.52
C LYS A 7 15.72 -2.68 -17.81
N HIS A 8 14.94 -2.35 -16.80
CA HIS A 8 13.68 -1.62 -17.00
C HIS A 8 13.72 -0.39 -16.10
N SER A 9 13.44 0.76 -16.72
CA SER A 9 13.54 2.09 -16.16
C SER A 9 12.80 2.20 -14.83
N LEU A 10 13.53 2.01 -13.74
CA LEU A 10 13.07 2.31 -12.40
C LEU A 10 12.97 3.83 -12.31
N LEU A 11 11.78 4.34 -12.02
CA LEU A 11 11.62 5.70 -11.52
C LEU A 11 12.43 5.75 -10.22
N ILE A 12 13.66 6.30 -10.28
CA ILE A 12 14.47 6.50 -9.08
C ILE A 12 13.78 7.59 -8.27
N ILE A 13 12.98 7.19 -7.29
CA ILE A 13 12.43 8.11 -6.30
C ILE A 13 13.64 8.52 -5.43
N PRO A 14 14.01 9.82 -5.39
CA PRO A 14 15.20 10.25 -4.70
C PRO A 14 15.12 9.93 -3.21
N THR A 15 16.21 9.36 -2.67
CA THR A 15 16.41 9.15 -1.24
C THR A 15 16.56 10.53 -0.58
N ILE A 16 15.53 10.98 0.14
CA ILE A 16 15.53 12.29 0.82
C ILE A 16 16.52 12.23 1.99
N LYS A 17 17.45 13.19 2.06
CA LYS A 17 18.38 13.33 3.19
C LYS A 17 17.60 13.74 4.44
N GLU A 18 17.97 13.21 5.60
CA GLU A 18 17.32 13.45 6.91
C GLU A 18 17.13 14.95 7.24
N SER A 19 18.02 15.81 6.77
CA SER A 19 17.94 17.27 6.96
C SER A 19 16.77 17.96 6.24
N GLU A 20 16.16 17.33 5.22
CA GLU A 20 15.00 17.85 4.47
C GLU A 20 13.66 17.30 4.99
N GLN A 21 13.68 16.30 5.88
CA GLN A 21 12.46 15.72 6.49
C GLN A 21 11.69 16.74 7.36
N CYS A 22 12.32 17.86 7.73
CA CYS A 22 11.74 18.88 8.59
C CYS A 22 10.51 19.59 7.98
N LEU A 23 10.31 19.51 6.65
CA LEU A 23 9.19 20.15 5.95
C LEU A 23 8.13 19.18 5.42
N ILE A 24 8.34 17.86 5.55
CA ILE A 24 7.43 16.87 4.95
C ILE A 24 6.23 16.62 5.87
N PRO A 25 4.99 16.85 5.41
CA PRO A 25 3.80 16.51 6.15
C PRO A 25 3.77 15.03 6.50
N TRP A 26 3.34 14.70 7.72
CA TRP A 26 3.17 13.30 8.09
C TRP A 26 1.98 12.69 7.36
N ALA A 27 2.17 11.52 6.78
CA ALA A 27 1.11 10.73 6.14
C ALA A 27 1.04 9.34 6.78
N PHE A 28 -0.17 8.77 6.82
CA PHE A 28 -0.41 7.47 7.42
C PHE A 28 -1.62 6.79 6.76
N VAL A 29 -1.68 5.48 6.87
CA VAL A 29 -2.82 4.69 6.38
C VAL A 29 -3.67 4.28 7.58
N HIS A 30 -4.98 4.42 7.44
CA HIS A 30 -5.96 3.93 8.40
C HIS A 30 -7.17 3.34 7.66
N ASN A 31 -7.61 2.14 8.04
CA ASN A 31 -8.72 1.42 7.39
C ASN A 31 -8.61 1.44 5.84
N ASN A 32 -7.43 1.05 5.34
CA ASN A 32 -7.09 0.99 3.91
C ASN A 32 -7.18 2.33 3.14
N GLN A 33 -7.29 3.45 3.85
CA GLN A 33 -7.32 4.80 3.27
C GLN A 33 -6.10 5.62 3.69
N LEU A 34 -5.67 6.52 2.82
CA LEU A 34 -4.49 7.35 3.02
C LEU A 34 -4.88 8.73 3.57
N TYR A 35 -4.22 9.13 4.65
CA TYR A 35 -4.40 10.40 5.32
C TYR A 35 -3.08 11.17 5.41
N TYR A 36 -3.17 12.49 5.54
CA TYR A 36 -2.03 13.31 5.96
C TYR A 36 -2.43 14.41 6.94
N ILE A 37 -1.44 14.91 7.67
CA ILE A 37 -1.56 16.06 8.57
C ILE A 37 -1.07 17.30 7.83
N ARG A 38 -1.96 18.27 7.56
CA ARG A 38 -1.62 19.46 6.75
C ARG A 38 -0.48 20.27 7.38
N ASN A 39 -0.59 20.54 8.67
CA ASN A 39 0.35 21.35 9.42
C ASN A 39 0.80 20.59 10.67
N PRO A 40 1.89 19.79 10.58
CA PRO A 40 2.33 18.95 11.70
C PRO A 40 2.87 19.76 12.89
N ARG A 41 3.19 21.05 12.69
CA ARG A 41 3.77 21.92 13.72
C ARG A 41 2.75 22.74 14.51
N THR A 42 1.51 22.83 14.03
CA THR A 42 0.46 23.64 14.64
C THR A 42 -0.60 22.75 15.25
N LEU A 43 -1.04 23.10 16.45
CA LEU A 43 -2.19 22.49 17.10
C LEU A 43 -3.43 23.39 16.93
N PRO A 44 -4.62 22.82 16.72
CA PRO A 44 -4.90 21.39 16.56
C PRO A 44 -4.42 20.85 15.20
N HIS A 45 -4.08 19.56 15.14
CA HIS A 45 -3.70 18.90 13.89
C HIS A 45 -4.91 18.74 12.97
N GLU A 46 -4.82 19.30 11.75
CA GLU A 46 -5.80 19.08 10.69
C GLU A 46 -5.43 17.80 9.92
N VAL A 47 -6.27 16.77 10.05
CA VAL A 47 -6.13 15.48 9.36
C VAL A 47 -7.02 15.47 8.12
N ILE A 48 -6.43 15.15 6.97
CA ILE A 48 -7.10 15.15 5.67
C ILE A 48 -7.08 13.74 5.08
N ASN A 49 -8.26 13.21 4.74
CA ASN A 49 -8.39 11.96 3.99
C ASN A 49 -8.18 12.24 2.49
N VAL A 50 -7.06 11.77 1.95
CA VAL A 50 -6.68 11.97 0.54
C VAL A 50 -7.55 11.15 -0.39
N THR A 51 -8.00 9.99 0.09
CA THR A 51 -8.65 8.97 -0.74
C THR A 51 -10.15 8.90 -0.57
N ALA A 52 -10.73 9.73 0.29
CA ALA A 52 -12.18 9.87 0.46
C ALA A 52 -12.97 9.92 -0.87
N PRO A 53 -12.59 10.73 -1.88
CA PRO A 53 -13.35 10.79 -3.13
C PRO A 53 -13.22 9.54 -4.03
N LEU A 54 -12.22 8.69 -3.78
CA LEU A 54 -11.95 7.48 -4.57
C LEU A 54 -12.37 6.19 -3.84
N TYR A 55 -12.75 6.30 -2.57
CA TYR A 55 -12.89 5.16 -1.67
C TYR A 55 -13.77 4.05 -2.27
N THR A 56 -13.24 2.83 -2.24
CA THR A 56 -13.93 1.62 -2.68
C THR A 56 -13.47 0.49 -1.76
N GLU A 57 -14.42 -0.25 -1.19
CA GLU A 57 -14.11 -1.38 -0.32
C GLU A 57 -13.32 -2.47 -1.06
N GLY A 58 -12.31 -3.04 -0.40
CA GLY A 58 -11.42 -4.05 -0.98
C GLY A 58 -10.29 -3.49 -1.86
N ILE A 59 -10.15 -2.16 -1.94
CA ILE A 59 -8.97 -1.50 -2.52
C ILE A 59 -8.08 -0.98 -1.38
N LEU A 60 -6.77 -1.21 -1.50
CA LEU A 60 -5.76 -0.71 -0.57
C LEU A 60 -5.14 0.57 -1.12
N TYR A 61 -5.22 1.66 -0.36
CA TYR A 61 -4.65 2.95 -0.75
C TYR A 61 -3.41 3.30 0.06
N GLY A 62 -2.25 3.44 -0.61
CA GLY A 62 -0.98 3.78 0.02
C GLY A 62 -0.39 2.68 0.91
N PHE A 63 -0.98 1.49 0.89
CA PHE A 63 -0.51 0.32 1.63
C PHE A 63 -0.38 -0.88 0.69
N ALA A 64 0.67 -1.68 0.86
CA ALA A 64 0.86 -2.90 0.08
C ALA A 64 0.03 -4.06 0.64
N GLY A 65 -0.61 -4.83 -0.24
CA GLY A 65 -1.09 -6.16 0.12
C GLY A 65 0.07 -7.14 0.27
N PHE A 66 -0.21 -8.35 0.77
CA PHE A 66 0.81 -9.37 1.12
C PHE A 66 1.82 -9.63 -0.01
N LEU A 67 1.34 -9.95 -1.22
CA LEU A 67 2.23 -10.21 -2.37
C LEU A 67 3.12 -8.99 -2.68
N TYR A 68 2.56 -7.79 -2.62
CA TYR A 68 3.30 -6.58 -2.95
C TYR A 68 4.33 -6.25 -1.88
N GLU A 69 4.00 -6.48 -0.61
CA GLU A 69 4.94 -6.30 0.49
C GLU A 69 6.10 -7.29 0.40
N GLU A 70 5.83 -8.58 0.22
CA GLU A 70 6.86 -9.62 0.32
C GLU A 70 7.70 -9.79 -0.96
N GLU A 71 7.05 -9.82 -2.13
CA GLU A 71 7.68 -10.32 -3.36
C GLU A 71 7.95 -9.23 -4.40
N ILE A 72 7.15 -8.14 -4.41
CA ILE A 72 7.24 -7.13 -5.48
C ILE A 72 7.96 -5.86 -5.03
N LEU A 73 7.54 -5.26 -3.92
CA LEU A 73 8.03 -3.95 -3.46
C LEU A 73 8.99 -4.06 -2.28
N GLY A 74 8.92 -5.13 -1.48
CA GLY A 74 9.73 -5.27 -0.27
C GLY A 74 9.37 -4.25 0.82
N THR A 75 8.19 -3.62 0.74
CA THR A 75 7.74 -2.59 1.69
C THR A 75 6.22 -2.52 1.75
N SER A 76 5.69 -2.27 2.95
CA SER A 76 4.27 -2.01 3.18
C SER A 76 3.84 -0.60 2.79
N LYS A 77 4.78 0.36 2.74
CA LYS A 77 4.50 1.76 2.42
C LYS A 77 4.53 1.99 0.91
N THR A 78 3.37 2.31 0.33
CA THR A 78 3.22 2.52 -1.12
C THR A 78 2.75 3.93 -1.46
N TYR A 79 3.24 4.92 -0.71
CA TYR A 79 3.06 6.35 -0.97
C TYR A 79 4.37 7.13 -0.84
N TRP A 80 4.48 8.21 -1.59
CA TRP A 80 5.68 9.03 -1.71
C TRP A 80 5.31 10.51 -1.85
N TRP A 81 5.87 11.33 -0.96
CA TRP A 81 5.82 12.77 -1.11
C TRP A 81 6.78 13.23 -2.20
N SER A 82 6.40 14.26 -2.95
CA SER A 82 7.36 15.02 -3.73
C SER A 82 8.39 15.68 -2.81
N PRO A 83 9.62 15.94 -3.28
CA PRO A 83 10.66 16.57 -2.44
C PRO A 83 10.25 17.93 -1.87
N ASP A 84 9.40 18.67 -2.59
CA ASP A 84 8.83 19.97 -2.19
C ASP A 84 7.56 19.85 -1.35
N SER A 85 7.12 18.63 -1.01
CA SER A 85 5.91 18.34 -0.22
C SER A 85 4.58 18.86 -0.82
N SER A 86 4.58 19.24 -2.11
CA SER A 86 3.39 19.78 -2.80
C SER A 86 2.49 18.69 -3.42
N LYS A 87 2.99 17.45 -3.53
CA LYS A 87 2.28 16.32 -4.14
C LYS A 87 2.53 15.05 -3.33
N LEU A 88 1.51 14.19 -3.30
CA LEU A 88 1.56 12.88 -2.70
C LEU A 88 1.16 11.84 -3.75
N ALA A 89 2.12 11.05 -4.21
CA ALA A 89 1.87 9.89 -5.06
C ALA A 89 1.55 8.67 -4.16
N PHE A 90 0.63 7.82 -4.59
CA PHE A 90 0.29 6.59 -3.87
C PHE A 90 -0.23 5.52 -4.84
N THR A 91 -0.17 4.25 -4.42
CA THR A 91 -0.81 3.16 -5.16
C THR A 91 -2.22 2.90 -4.65
N ALA A 92 -3.09 2.48 -5.57
CA ALA A 92 -4.38 1.87 -5.30
C ALA A 92 -4.33 0.42 -5.79
N ILE A 93 -4.36 -0.53 -4.87
CA ILE A 93 -4.23 -1.97 -5.16
C ILE A 93 -5.60 -2.61 -4.99
N ASP A 94 -6.17 -3.13 -6.08
CA ASP A 94 -7.47 -3.80 -6.06
C ASP A 94 -7.31 -5.27 -5.64
N GLU A 95 -7.73 -5.60 -4.42
CA GLU A 95 -7.68 -6.97 -3.89
C GLU A 95 -9.01 -7.71 -4.00
N ARG A 96 -10.06 -7.10 -4.58
CA ARG A 96 -11.42 -7.67 -4.59
C ARG A 96 -11.52 -9.02 -5.30
N ASN A 97 -10.69 -9.23 -6.32
CA ASN A 97 -10.70 -10.45 -7.12
C ASN A 97 -9.46 -11.33 -6.92
N VAL A 98 -8.72 -11.10 -5.82
CA VAL A 98 -7.57 -11.92 -5.45
C VAL A 98 -8.06 -13.18 -4.71
N SER A 99 -7.51 -14.34 -5.06
CA SER A 99 -7.82 -15.59 -4.37
C SER A 99 -7.44 -15.51 -2.89
N LYS A 100 -8.24 -16.12 -2.02
CA LYS A 100 -7.99 -16.15 -0.58
C LYS A 100 -7.51 -17.53 -0.14
N THR A 101 -6.52 -17.55 0.75
CA THR A 101 -6.10 -18.75 1.47
C THR A 101 -6.51 -18.64 2.93
N LYS A 102 -6.75 -19.78 3.58
CA LYS A 102 -7.11 -19.83 5.01
C LYS A 102 -5.86 -19.95 5.84
N LEU A 103 -5.63 -19.00 6.74
CA LEU A 103 -4.58 -19.02 7.74
C LEU A 103 -5.18 -19.36 9.10
N PHE A 104 -4.54 -20.29 9.81
CA PHE A 104 -4.94 -20.68 11.16
C PHE A 104 -4.08 -19.94 12.18
N PHE A 105 -4.71 -19.23 13.11
CA PHE A 105 -4.09 -18.50 14.21
C PHE A 105 -4.40 -19.22 15.52
N TYR A 106 -3.36 -19.66 16.23
CA TYR A 106 -3.50 -20.45 17.46
C TYR A 106 -3.62 -19.61 18.73
N GLU A 107 -3.09 -18.38 18.71
CA GLU A 107 -3.11 -17.46 19.85
C GLU A 107 -4.19 -16.40 19.64
N VAL A 108 -5.41 -16.73 20.04
CA VAL A 108 -6.54 -15.79 20.04
C VAL A 108 -7.07 -15.70 21.45
N GLU A 109 -7.06 -14.50 22.03
CA GLU A 109 -7.53 -14.28 23.40
C GLU A 109 -8.95 -14.82 23.58
N GLY A 110 -9.13 -15.70 24.58
CA GLY A 110 -10.42 -16.30 24.90
C GLY A 110 -10.87 -17.47 24.01
N LYS A 111 -10.03 -17.94 23.06
CA LYS A 111 -10.33 -19.13 22.23
C LYS A 111 -9.23 -20.18 22.33
N LEU A 112 -9.61 -21.40 22.71
CA LEU A 112 -8.70 -22.56 22.80
C LEU A 112 -8.54 -23.30 21.47
N ASP A 113 -9.47 -23.10 20.53
CA ASP A 113 -9.54 -23.74 19.22
C ASP A 113 -8.87 -22.91 18.10
N GLY A 114 -8.36 -21.72 18.44
CA GLY A 114 -7.79 -20.80 17.47
C GLY A 114 -8.83 -20.13 16.58
N GLU A 115 -8.37 -19.50 15.51
CA GLU A 115 -9.22 -18.82 14.52
C GLU A 115 -8.69 -19.03 13.11
N VAL A 116 -9.60 -19.26 12.17
CA VAL A 116 -9.29 -19.31 10.74
C VAL A 116 -9.61 -17.97 10.12
N LYS A 117 -8.61 -17.29 9.55
CA LYS A 117 -8.79 -16.04 8.82
C LYS A 117 -8.50 -16.24 7.34
N ASP A 118 -9.33 -15.63 6.51
CA ASP A 118 -9.07 -15.55 5.08
C ASP A 118 -7.99 -14.48 4.82
N HIS A 119 -7.00 -14.83 4.01
CA HIS A 119 -5.87 -13.98 3.66
C HIS A 119 -5.71 -13.90 2.13
N SER A 120 -5.59 -12.69 1.59
CA SER A 120 -5.38 -12.47 0.16
C SER A 120 -4.04 -13.09 -0.26
N TYR A 121 -4.07 -14.11 -1.11
CA TYR A 121 -2.86 -14.78 -1.59
C TYR A 121 -3.10 -15.32 -3.01
N PRO A 122 -2.57 -14.67 -4.05
CA PRO A 122 -2.64 -15.16 -5.42
C PRO A 122 -1.74 -16.38 -5.56
N LYS A 123 -2.32 -17.58 -5.53
CA LYS A 123 -1.55 -18.81 -5.68
C LYS A 123 -0.96 -18.87 -7.09
N ARG A 124 0.20 -19.53 -7.19
CA ARG A 124 0.72 -19.90 -8.51
C ARG A 124 -0.27 -20.85 -9.17
N ARG A 125 -0.61 -20.58 -10.42
CA ARG A 125 -1.37 -21.50 -11.27
C ARG A 125 -0.72 -22.89 -11.30
N GLU A 126 -1.48 -23.90 -10.93
CA GLU A 126 -1.11 -25.31 -11.10
C GLU A 126 -1.44 -25.77 -12.52
N TYR A 127 -0.50 -26.43 -13.19
CA TYR A 127 -0.71 -26.92 -14.56
C TYR A 127 -1.69 -28.11 -14.55
N GLY A 128 -2.77 -28.02 -15.33
CA GLY A 128 -3.69 -29.14 -15.59
C GLY A 128 -5.04 -29.12 -14.87
N LEU A 129 -5.28 -28.15 -13.99
CA LEU A 129 -6.61 -27.93 -13.38
C LEU A 129 -7.33 -26.76 -14.02
N ALA A 130 -8.66 -26.85 -14.14
CA ALA A 130 -9.49 -25.75 -14.62
C ALA A 130 -9.29 -24.54 -13.69
N ALA A 131 -8.90 -23.39 -14.26
CA ALA A 131 -8.59 -22.21 -13.48
C ALA A 131 -9.84 -21.77 -12.70
N PRO A 132 -9.79 -21.68 -11.35
CA PRO A 132 -10.66 -20.73 -10.67
C PRO A 132 -10.35 -19.35 -11.26
N SER A 133 -11.31 -18.45 -11.29
CA SER A 133 -11.14 -17.09 -11.82
C SER A 133 -10.03 -16.32 -11.08
N GLU A 134 -8.77 -16.58 -11.43
CA GLU A 134 -7.58 -15.88 -10.93
C GLU A 134 -7.40 -14.63 -11.79
N VAL A 135 -7.84 -13.50 -11.25
CA VAL A 135 -7.40 -12.20 -11.74
C VAL A 135 -6.41 -11.68 -10.72
N ALA A 136 -5.14 -11.60 -11.11
CA ALA A 136 -4.12 -10.94 -10.30
C ALA A 136 -4.63 -9.51 -9.98
N GLY A 137 -4.63 -9.15 -8.70
CA GLY A 137 -5.10 -7.84 -8.25
C GLY A 137 -4.45 -6.74 -9.08
N GLY A 138 -5.27 -5.88 -9.68
CA GLY A 138 -4.79 -4.78 -10.52
C GLY A 138 -4.17 -3.69 -9.66
N VAL A 139 -3.07 -3.09 -10.13
CA VAL A 139 -2.48 -1.92 -9.50
C VAL A 139 -2.68 -0.71 -10.38
N VAL A 140 -3.24 0.34 -9.79
CA VAL A 140 -3.33 1.67 -10.38
C VAL A 140 -2.49 2.62 -9.54
N ALA A 141 -1.59 3.37 -10.18
CA ALA A 141 -0.88 4.45 -9.51
C ALA A 141 -1.73 5.73 -9.60
N ALA A 142 -1.90 6.42 -8.48
CA ALA A 142 -2.64 7.67 -8.37
C ALA A 142 -1.76 8.76 -7.74
N VAL A 143 -2.03 10.02 -8.07
CA VAL A 143 -1.32 11.18 -7.50
C VAL A 143 -2.34 12.18 -6.99
N ALA A 144 -2.24 12.55 -5.72
CA ALA A 144 -2.98 13.66 -5.15
C ALA A 144 -2.10 14.91 -5.07
N VAL A 145 -2.70 16.06 -5.35
CA VAL A 145 -2.11 17.37 -5.07
C VAL A 145 -2.50 17.77 -3.67
N THR A 146 -1.53 18.07 -2.82
CA THR A 146 -1.82 18.65 -1.53
C THR A 146 -1.88 20.17 -1.69
N PRO A 147 -2.91 20.85 -1.15
CA PRO A 147 -2.87 22.30 -1.03
C PRO A 147 -1.62 22.68 -0.22
N SER A 148 -0.77 23.51 -0.82
CA SER A 148 0.46 24.01 -0.20
C SER A 148 0.13 24.57 1.18
N SER A 149 0.94 24.21 2.18
CA SER A 149 0.97 24.88 3.47
C SER A 149 1.39 26.34 3.25
N VAL A 150 0.41 27.21 2.98
CA VAL A 150 0.53 28.66 3.14
C VAL A 150 -0.12 29.01 4.46
#